data_AF-A0A9D4LQ97-F1
#
_entry.id   AF-A0A9D4LQ97-F1
#
_cell.length_a   1.000
_cell.length_b   1.000
_cell.length_c   1.000
_cell.angle_alpha   90.00
_cell.angle_beta   90.00
_cell.angle_gamma   90.00
#
_symmetry.space_group_name_H-M   'P 1'
#
loop_
_entity.id
_entity.type
_entity.pdbx_description
1 polymer ?
#
loop_
_entity_poly.entity_id
_entity_poly.type
_entity_poly.pdbx_seq_one_letter_code
_entity_poly.pdbx_strand_id
1 'polypeptide(L)'
;MSAPDLDKKTRLSDIIGMCFDKSISPLDRITRRFDIIRLYFDKSAPDCDNITRRFDLEELCFYKSTSHLDKITRRFDIVGLYLDMLSPDLDNITRLFHIIRLYFDKSTSHLDKITRQFDTIRLYFDKSTSYLDKITRLFDIIGLCFDKSTSHLNKITRRFDIIILYFAKSAPDFDNITRRFDLVELYFYKSTSHLDKITRRFDII
;
A
#
# COMPACT_ATOMS: atom_id res chain seq x y z
N MET A 1 104.56 -79.82 83.61
CA MET A 1 105.06 -78.43 83.50
C MET A 1 104.23 -77.72 82.44
N SER A 2 103.47 -76.66 82.65
CA SER A 2 102.88 -75.94 83.80
C SER A 2 101.82 -75.02 83.15
N ALA A 3 100.63 -74.79 83.72
CA ALA A 3 100.05 -73.56 84.30
C ALA A 3 99.96 -72.20 83.54
N PRO A 4 100.92 -71.67 82.73
CA PRO A 4 100.76 -70.34 82.11
C PRO A 4 99.80 -70.25 80.92
N ASP A 5 99.36 -71.39 80.37
CA ASP A 5 98.61 -71.43 79.11
C ASP A 5 97.08 -71.24 79.32
N LEU A 6 96.58 -71.59 80.51
CA LEU A 6 95.16 -71.46 80.85
C LEU A 6 94.77 -70.01 81.19
N ASP A 7 95.65 -69.24 81.87
CA ASP A 7 95.44 -67.82 82.20
C ASP A 7 95.40 -66.93 80.93
N LYS A 8 96.24 -67.24 79.94
CA LYS A 8 96.23 -66.55 78.64
C LYS A 8 94.95 -66.79 77.86
N LYS A 9 94.39 -68.01 77.93
CA LYS A 9 93.16 -68.39 77.22
C LYS A 9 91.93 -67.68 77.77
N THR A 10 91.83 -67.53 79.09
CA THR A 10 90.74 -66.77 79.74
C THR A 10 90.80 -65.29 79.38
N ARG A 11 91.99 -64.67 79.45
CA ARG A 11 92.18 -63.26 79.08
C ARG A 11 91.89 -63.00 77.60
N LEU A 12 92.24 -63.94 76.71
CA LEU A 12 91.92 -63.85 75.30
C LEU A 12 90.39 -63.94 75.06
N SER A 13 89.69 -64.81 75.79
CA SER A 13 88.23 -64.93 75.73
C SER A 13 87.52 -63.65 76.17
N ASP A 14 87.97 -63.02 77.26
CA ASP A 14 87.40 -61.76 77.74
C ASP A 14 87.65 -60.61 76.76
N ILE A 15 88.86 -60.55 76.16
CA ILE A 15 89.17 -59.56 75.12
C ILE A 15 88.30 -59.78 73.88
N ILE A 16 88.10 -61.05 73.47
CA ILE A 16 87.21 -61.39 72.35
C ILE A 16 85.77 -61.00 72.68
N GLY A 17 85.27 -61.30 73.89
CA GLY A 17 83.94 -60.92 74.35
C GLY A 17 83.76 -59.40 74.36
N MET A 18 84.71 -58.65 74.91
CA MET A 18 84.69 -57.18 74.90
C MET A 18 84.78 -56.60 73.48
N CYS A 19 85.58 -57.20 72.59
CA CYS A 19 85.64 -56.83 71.17
C CYS A 19 84.33 -57.11 70.46
N PHE A 20 83.65 -58.21 70.80
CA PHE A 20 82.36 -58.59 70.25
C PHE A 20 81.25 -57.65 70.74
N ASP A 21 81.17 -57.36 72.04
CA ASP A 21 80.23 -56.38 72.62
C ASP A 21 80.46 -54.97 72.07
N LYS A 22 81.73 -54.59 71.90
CA LYS A 22 82.11 -53.31 71.27
C LYS A 22 81.75 -53.27 69.78
N SER A 23 81.56 -54.42 69.13
CA SER A 23 81.11 -54.56 67.73
C SER A 23 79.59 -54.73 67.60
N ILE A 24 78.91 -55.23 68.64
CA ILE A 24 77.44 -55.31 68.72
C ILE A 24 76.83 -53.94 68.99
N SER A 25 77.40 -53.14 69.90
CA SER A 25 76.83 -51.82 70.24
C SER A 25 76.68 -50.86 69.05
N PRO A 26 77.60 -50.79 68.06
CA PRO A 26 77.42 -50.02 66.85
C PRO A 26 76.34 -50.62 65.94
N LEU A 27 76.21 -51.95 65.93
CA LEU A 27 75.18 -52.67 65.16
C LEU A 27 73.78 -52.35 65.71
N ASP A 28 73.59 -52.43 67.03
CA ASP A 28 72.34 -52.01 67.69
C ASP A 28 71.99 -50.54 67.42
N ARG A 29 73.01 -49.68 67.38
CA ARG A 29 72.82 -48.25 67.05
C ARG A 29 72.40 -48.07 65.59
N ILE A 30 72.91 -48.89 64.68
CA ILE A 30 72.48 -48.90 63.27
C ILE A 30 71.04 -49.40 63.16
N THR A 31 70.68 -50.49 63.84
CA THR A 31 69.31 -51.02 63.88
C THR A 31 68.32 -49.96 64.37
N ARG A 32 68.63 -49.29 65.50
CA ARG A 32 67.78 -48.19 66.01
C ARG A 32 67.65 -47.03 65.01
N ARG A 33 68.70 -46.72 64.25
CA ARG A 33 68.62 -45.68 63.19
C ARG A 33 67.72 -46.13 62.05
N PHE A 34 67.80 -47.40 61.64
CA PHE A 34 66.89 -47.97 60.64
C PHE A 34 65.43 -47.98 61.13
N ASP A 35 65.17 -48.30 62.40
CA ASP A 35 63.82 -48.26 62.97
C ASP A 35 63.26 -46.83 62.99
N ILE A 36 64.09 -45.83 63.33
CA ILE A 36 63.71 -44.41 63.27
C ILE A 36 63.40 -44.01 61.82
N ILE A 37 64.26 -44.37 60.87
CA ILE A 37 64.05 -44.09 59.44
C ILE A 37 62.74 -44.73 58.95
N ARG A 38 62.48 -45.99 59.31
CA ARG A 38 61.24 -46.69 58.97
C ARG A 38 60.02 -45.99 59.56
N LEU A 39 60.10 -45.53 60.81
CA LEU A 39 59.02 -44.79 61.45
C LEU A 39 58.75 -43.42 60.80
N TYR A 40 59.79 -42.77 60.26
CA TYR A 40 59.63 -41.57 59.43
C TYR A 40 58.94 -41.90 58.09
N PHE A 41 59.34 -42.99 57.43
CA PHE A 41 58.69 -43.44 56.20
C PHE A 41 57.22 -43.81 56.43
N ASP A 42 56.91 -44.57 57.47
CA ASP A 42 55.56 -44.98 57.85
C ASP A 42 54.67 -43.77 58.18
N LYS A 43 55.25 -42.71 58.79
CA LYS A 43 54.54 -41.45 59.02
C LYS A 43 54.31 -40.63 57.76
N SER A 44 55.20 -40.71 56.76
CA SER A 44 55.09 -39.96 55.50
C SER A 44 54.19 -40.62 54.44
N ALA A 45 54.03 -41.95 54.50
CA ALA A 45 53.15 -42.69 53.58
C ALA A 45 51.70 -42.17 53.52
N PRO A 46 51.00 -41.90 54.65
CA PRO A 46 49.64 -41.37 54.60
C PRO A 46 49.54 -39.96 54.00
N ASP A 47 50.61 -39.16 54.07
CA ASP A 47 50.66 -37.84 53.43
C ASP A 47 50.72 -37.98 51.91
N CYS A 48 51.53 -38.92 51.40
CA CYS A 48 51.57 -39.26 49.97
C CYS A 48 50.21 -39.80 49.46
N ASP A 49 49.55 -40.65 50.25
CA ASP A 49 48.21 -41.15 49.92
C ASP A 49 47.16 -40.03 49.89
N ASN A 50 47.24 -39.07 50.83
CA ASN A 50 46.35 -37.91 50.87
C ASN A 50 46.58 -36.96 49.68
N ILE A 51 47.83 -36.74 49.29
CA ILE A 51 48.17 -35.99 48.08
C ILE A 51 47.56 -36.67 46.84
N THR A 52 47.72 -37.99 46.72
CA THR A 52 47.16 -38.76 45.60
C THR A 52 45.64 -38.64 45.53
N ARG A 53 44.95 -38.83 46.66
CA ARG A 53 43.48 -38.65 46.73
C ARG A 53 43.01 -37.25 46.37
N ARG A 54 43.79 -36.21 46.72
CA ARG A 54 43.46 -34.82 46.34
C ARG A 54 43.55 -34.63 44.83
N PHE A 55 44.59 -35.14 44.20
CA PHE A 55 44.71 -35.12 42.74
C PHE A 55 43.57 -35.87 42.06
N ASP A 56 43.19 -37.06 42.55
CA ASP A 56 42.06 -37.83 42.00
C ASP A 56 40.73 -37.03 42.11
N LEU A 57 40.52 -36.34 43.24
CA LEU A 57 39.34 -35.48 43.43
C LEU A 57 39.35 -34.26 42.51
N GLU A 58 40.51 -33.64 42.28
CA GLU A 58 40.67 -32.53 41.35
C GLU A 58 40.40 -32.97 39.91
N GLU A 59 40.91 -34.13 39.49
CA GLU A 59 40.66 -34.71 38.17
C GLU A 59 39.16 -35.02 37.97
N LEU A 60 38.52 -35.60 38.98
CA LEU A 60 37.07 -35.85 38.96
C LEU A 60 36.26 -34.54 38.85
N CYS A 61 36.66 -33.49 39.58
CA CYS A 61 36.04 -32.17 39.50
C CYS A 61 36.23 -31.54 38.11
N PHE A 62 37.40 -31.71 37.51
CA PHE A 62 37.70 -31.25 36.16
C PHE A 62 36.84 -31.98 35.12
N TYR A 63 36.72 -33.31 35.22
CA TYR A 63 35.88 -34.11 34.34
C TYR A 63 34.40 -33.72 34.45
N LYS A 64 33.90 -33.52 35.67
CA LYS A 64 32.52 -33.07 35.90
C LYS A 64 32.27 -31.67 35.32
N SER A 65 33.25 -30.77 35.45
CA SER A 65 33.17 -29.42 34.88
C SER A 65 33.16 -29.45 33.35
N THR A 66 34.02 -30.29 32.74
CA THR A 66 34.06 -30.51 31.29
C THR A 66 32.74 -31.08 30.80
N SER A 67 32.19 -32.10 31.46
CA SER A 67 30.89 -32.67 31.13
C SER A 67 29.74 -31.64 31.25
N HIS A 68 29.83 -30.71 32.21
CA HIS A 68 28.86 -29.63 32.34
C HIS A 68 28.97 -28.62 31.18
N LEU A 69 30.19 -28.25 30.79
CA LEU A 69 30.44 -27.39 29.63
C LEU A 69 29.92 -28.04 28.34
N ASP A 70 30.16 -29.34 28.13
CA ASP A 70 29.63 -30.07 26.96
C ASP A 70 28.10 -30.02 26.90
N LYS A 71 27.42 -30.14 28.06
CA LYS A 71 25.96 -30.01 28.13
C LYS A 71 25.49 -28.60 27.80
N ILE A 72 26.24 -27.58 28.22
CA ILE A 72 25.94 -26.18 27.88
C ILE A 72 26.10 -25.97 26.38
N THR A 73 27.21 -26.42 25.79
CA THR A 73 27.49 -26.32 24.35
C THR A 73 26.36 -26.95 23.54
N ARG A 74 25.94 -28.17 23.89
CA ARG A 74 24.82 -28.84 23.22
C ARG A 74 23.51 -28.06 23.31
N ARG A 75 23.25 -27.36 24.43
CA ARG A 75 22.05 -26.51 24.55
C ARG A 75 22.14 -25.29 23.63
N PHE A 76 23.31 -24.68 23.52
CA PHE A 76 23.52 -23.57 22.58
C PHE A 76 23.38 -24.03 21.12
N ASP A 77 23.88 -25.22 20.77
CA ASP A 77 23.69 -25.79 19.43
C ASP A 77 22.21 -25.97 19.10
N ILE A 78 21.43 -26.51 20.05
CA ILE A 78 19.97 -26.64 19.89
C ILE A 78 19.30 -25.28 19.69
N VAL A 79 19.68 -24.26 20.47
CA VAL A 79 19.16 -22.89 20.31
C VAL A 79 19.52 -22.33 18.93
N GLY A 80 20.76 -22.54 18.47
CA GLY A 80 21.19 -22.17 17.12
C GLY A 80 20.32 -22.80 16.04
N LEU A 81 20.09 -24.11 16.12
CA LEU A 81 19.21 -24.82 15.19
C LEU A 81 17.78 -24.29 15.19
N TYR A 82 17.22 -23.92 16.36
CA TYR A 82 15.90 -23.29 16.42
C TYR A 82 15.86 -21.91 15.75
N LEU A 83 16.91 -21.10 15.92
CA LEU A 83 17.02 -19.79 15.27
C LEU A 83 17.15 -19.94 13.74
N ASP A 84 17.97 -20.89 13.29
CA ASP A 84 18.14 -21.20 11.86
C ASP A 84 16.83 -21.68 11.22
N MET A 85 16.00 -22.43 11.96
CA MET A 85 14.68 -22.85 11.51
C MET A 85 13.67 -21.69 11.42
N LEU A 86 13.76 -20.68 12.29
CA LEU A 86 12.86 -19.52 12.29
C LEU A 86 13.21 -18.47 11.24
N SER A 87 14.48 -18.35 10.85
CA SER A 87 14.93 -17.31 9.92
C SER A 87 14.24 -17.38 8.54
N PRO A 88 14.10 -18.56 7.88
CA PRO A 88 13.39 -18.66 6.61
C PRO A 88 11.91 -18.26 6.69
N ASP A 89 11.26 -18.53 7.82
CA ASP A 89 9.86 -18.17 8.03
C ASP A 89 9.69 -16.65 8.15
N LEU A 90 10.60 -15.97 8.86
CA LEU A 90 10.63 -14.51 8.92
C LEU A 90 10.89 -13.90 7.54
N ASP A 91 11.85 -14.44 6.79
CA ASP A 91 12.13 -13.98 5.42
C ASP A 91 10.92 -14.17 4.50
N ASN A 92 10.19 -15.29 4.63
CA ASN A 92 8.96 -15.55 3.89
C ASN A 92 7.86 -14.55 4.26
N ILE A 93 7.69 -14.24 5.55
CA ILE A 93 6.74 -13.21 6.01
C ILE A 93 7.11 -11.85 5.41
N THR A 94 8.39 -11.45 5.44
CA THR A 94 8.86 -10.19 4.84
C THR A 94 8.58 -10.15 3.34
N ARG A 95 8.84 -11.25 2.61
CA ARG A 95 8.50 -11.36 1.18
C ARG A 95 7.00 -11.23 0.92
N LEU A 96 6.16 -11.87 1.74
CA LEU A 96 4.70 -11.75 1.64
C LEU A 96 4.23 -10.30 1.86
N PHE A 97 4.76 -9.61 2.88
CA PHE A 97 4.46 -8.20 3.09
C PHE A 97 4.88 -7.32 1.89
N HIS A 98 6.04 -7.60 1.29
CA HIS A 98 6.48 -6.89 0.09
C HIS A 98 5.52 -7.11 -1.09
N ILE A 99 5.10 -8.36 -1.33
CA ILE A 99 4.11 -8.70 -2.36
C ILE A 99 2.77 -7.99 -2.10
N ILE A 100 2.26 -8.02 -0.87
CA ILE A 100 1.03 -7.33 -0.47
C ILE A 100 1.14 -5.84 -0.76
N ARG A 101 2.26 -5.21 -0.41
CA ARG A 101 2.50 -3.78 -0.68
C ARG A 101 2.46 -3.48 -2.18
N LEU A 102 3.11 -4.29 -3.02
CA LEU A 102 3.06 -4.12 -4.48
C LEU A 102 1.63 -4.23 -5.03
N TYR A 103 0.81 -5.14 -4.50
CA TYR A 103 -0.61 -5.24 -4.87
C TYR A 103 -1.38 -3.98 -4.48
N PHE A 104 -1.17 -3.46 -3.27
CA PHE A 104 -1.78 -2.19 -2.85
C PHE A 104 -1.37 -1.03 -3.75
N ASP A 105 -0.09 -0.88 -4.07
CA ASP A 105 0.41 0.19 -4.94
C ASP A 105 -0.23 0.10 -6.34
N LYS A 106 -0.35 -1.11 -6.89
CA LYS A 106 -1.03 -1.34 -8.18
C LYS A 106 -2.52 -1.00 -8.13
N SER A 107 -3.19 -1.34 -7.02
CA SER A 107 -4.61 -1.02 -6.82
C SER A 107 -4.83 0.49 -6.74
N THR A 108 -4.01 1.21 -5.97
CA THR A 108 -4.04 2.68 -5.89
C THR A 108 -3.83 3.32 -7.25
N SER A 109 -2.82 2.86 -8.02
CA SER A 109 -2.59 3.37 -9.38
C SER A 109 -3.78 3.13 -10.32
N HIS A 110 -4.50 2.02 -10.15
CA HIS A 110 -5.71 1.74 -10.92
C HIS A 110 -6.86 2.69 -10.55
N LEU A 111 -7.07 2.94 -9.25
CA LEU A 111 -8.06 3.90 -8.76
C LEU A 111 -7.76 5.33 -9.27
N ASP A 112 -6.49 5.76 -9.27
CA ASP A 112 -6.10 7.06 -9.82
C ASP A 112 -6.45 7.20 -11.31
N LYS A 113 -6.28 6.14 -12.10
CA LYS A 113 -6.67 6.12 -13.51
C LYS A 113 -8.18 6.24 -13.69
N ILE A 114 -8.95 5.54 -12.86
CA ILE A 114 -10.42 5.61 -12.86
C ILE A 114 -10.87 7.04 -12.53
N THR A 115 -10.31 7.65 -11.49
CA THR A 115 -10.62 9.04 -11.10
C THR A 115 -10.39 10.02 -12.25
N ARG A 116 -9.23 9.94 -12.93
CA ARG A 116 -8.94 10.78 -14.11
C ARG A 116 -9.91 10.57 -15.27
N GLN A 117 -10.40 9.35 -15.48
CA GLN A 117 -11.42 9.07 -16.49
C GLN A 117 -12.75 9.74 -16.11
N PHE A 118 -13.17 9.65 -14.84
CA PHE A 118 -14.37 10.34 -14.37
C PHE A 118 -14.27 11.87 -14.51
N ASP A 119 -13.13 12.46 -14.19
CA ASP A 119 -12.89 13.90 -14.38
C ASP A 119 -13.02 14.30 -15.86
N THR A 120 -12.49 13.46 -16.76
CA THR A 120 -12.61 13.67 -18.21
C THR A 120 -14.06 13.58 -18.69
N ILE A 121 -14.81 12.58 -18.22
CA ILE A 121 -16.24 12.42 -18.52
C ILE A 121 -17.03 13.64 -18.04
N ARG A 122 -16.76 14.12 -16.81
CA ARG A 122 -17.40 15.32 -16.26
C ARG A 122 -17.17 16.55 -17.13
N LEU A 123 -15.93 16.78 -17.59
CA LEU A 123 -15.62 17.88 -18.50
C LEU A 123 -16.38 17.79 -19.83
N TYR A 124 -16.60 16.59 -20.37
CA TYR A 124 -17.42 16.40 -21.57
C TYR A 124 -18.89 16.71 -21.32
N PHE A 125 -19.44 16.29 -20.19
CA PHE A 125 -20.81 16.65 -19.80
C PHE A 125 -20.98 18.15 -19.65
N ASP A 126 -20.06 18.83 -18.96
CA ASP A 126 -20.11 20.29 -18.78
C ASP A 126 -20.09 21.03 -20.14
N LYS A 127 -19.25 20.58 -21.08
CA LYS A 127 -19.24 21.11 -22.45
C LYS A 127 -20.54 20.86 -23.20
N SER A 128 -21.11 19.67 -23.07
CA SER A 128 -22.39 19.30 -23.70
C SER A 128 -23.53 20.18 -23.17
N THR A 129 -23.60 20.37 -21.85
CA THR A 129 -24.59 21.26 -21.21
C THR A 129 -24.45 22.69 -21.72
N SER A 130 -23.22 23.22 -21.77
CA SER A 130 -22.98 24.56 -22.32
C SER A 130 -23.40 24.71 -23.78
N TYR A 131 -23.25 23.65 -24.59
CA TYR A 131 -23.71 23.65 -25.98
C TYR A 131 -25.24 23.65 -26.08
N LEU A 132 -25.92 22.84 -25.26
CA LEU A 132 -27.38 22.83 -25.18
C LEU A 132 -27.93 24.20 -24.74
N ASP A 133 -27.30 24.84 -23.75
CA ASP A 133 -27.69 26.19 -23.33
C ASP A 133 -27.60 27.22 -24.47
N LYS A 134 -26.57 27.11 -25.31
CA LYS A 134 -26.44 27.97 -26.51
C LYS A 134 -27.54 27.70 -27.53
N ILE A 135 -27.88 26.42 -27.75
CA ILE A 135 -28.98 26.04 -28.65
C ILE A 135 -30.31 26.60 -28.13
N THR A 136 -30.60 26.45 -26.84
CA THR A 136 -31.82 26.98 -26.22
C THR A 136 -31.94 28.49 -26.45
N ARG A 137 -30.85 29.24 -26.20
CA ARG A 137 -30.84 30.70 -26.47
C ARG A 137 -31.06 31.05 -27.93
N LEU A 138 -30.56 30.25 -28.88
CA LEU A 138 -30.82 30.46 -30.30
C LEU A 138 -32.29 30.22 -30.63
N PHE A 139 -32.91 29.18 -30.06
CA PHE A 139 -34.35 28.95 -30.22
C PHE A 139 -35.19 30.08 -29.64
N ASP A 140 -34.81 30.64 -28.48
CA ASP A 140 -35.49 31.80 -27.89
C ASP A 140 -35.43 33.01 -28.84
N ILE A 141 -34.26 33.29 -29.43
CA ILE A 141 -34.09 34.38 -30.42
C ILE A 141 -34.95 34.14 -31.66
N ILE A 142 -34.96 32.90 -32.18
CA ILE A 142 -35.79 32.53 -33.33
C ILE A 142 -37.28 32.73 -33.01
N GLY A 143 -37.72 32.32 -31.81
CA GLY A 143 -39.08 32.54 -31.32
C GLY A 143 -39.46 34.02 -31.33
N LEU A 144 -38.61 34.88 -30.77
CA LEU A 144 -38.81 36.34 -30.78
C LEU A 144 -38.90 36.92 -32.21
N CYS A 145 -38.10 36.40 -33.15
CA CYS A 145 -38.18 36.79 -34.56
C CYS A 145 -39.52 36.38 -35.20
N PHE A 146 -40.03 35.19 -34.91
CA PHE A 146 -41.34 34.74 -35.37
C PHE A 146 -42.47 35.58 -34.78
N ASP A 147 -42.43 35.90 -33.49
CA ASP A 147 -43.42 36.76 -32.83
C ASP A 147 -43.47 38.14 -33.47
N LYS A 148 -42.30 38.74 -33.74
CA LYS A 148 -42.20 40.03 -34.42
C LYS A 148 -42.76 39.98 -35.84
N SER A 149 -42.47 38.90 -36.57
CA SER A 149 -42.96 38.70 -37.95
C SER A 149 -44.48 38.53 -37.96
N THR A 150 -45.02 37.75 -37.03
CA THR A 150 -46.47 37.55 -36.84
C THR A 150 -47.16 38.87 -36.50
N SER A 151 -46.58 39.67 -35.60
CA SER A 151 -47.08 41.02 -35.28
C SER A 151 -47.11 41.94 -36.51
N HIS A 152 -46.09 41.87 -37.37
CA HIS A 152 -46.04 42.65 -38.60
C HIS A 152 -47.12 42.21 -39.60
N LEU A 153 -47.28 40.91 -39.81
CA LEU A 153 -48.35 40.36 -40.67
C LEU A 153 -49.74 40.78 -40.16
N ASN A 154 -49.99 40.69 -38.87
CA ASN A 154 -51.26 41.15 -38.27
C ASN A 154 -51.54 42.63 -38.55
N LYS A 155 -50.50 43.50 -38.54
CA LYS A 155 -50.65 44.91 -38.91
C LYS A 155 -50.96 45.09 -40.39
N ILE A 156 -50.34 44.29 -41.27
CA ILE A 156 -50.63 44.29 -42.72
C ILE A 156 -52.08 43.85 -42.96
N THR A 157 -52.52 42.76 -42.36
CA THR A 157 -53.91 42.26 -42.48
C THR A 157 -54.91 43.35 -42.10
N ARG A 158 -54.72 44.00 -40.94
CA ARG A 158 -55.58 45.12 -40.52
C ARG A 158 -55.63 46.27 -41.52
N ARG A 159 -54.50 46.59 -42.18
CA ARG A 159 -54.47 47.63 -43.22
C ARG A 159 -55.26 47.19 -44.45
N PHE A 160 -55.15 45.93 -44.86
CA PHE A 160 -55.95 45.37 -45.95
C PHE A 160 -57.45 45.39 -45.63
N ASP A 161 -57.84 45.01 -44.40
CA ASP A 161 -59.24 45.06 -43.97
C ASP A 161 -59.81 46.49 -44.09
N ILE A 162 -59.03 47.49 -43.70
CA ILE A 162 -59.40 48.91 -43.85
C ILE A 162 -59.56 49.29 -45.34
N ILE A 163 -58.63 48.88 -46.21
CA ILE A 163 -58.72 49.15 -47.66
C ILE A 163 -59.96 48.51 -48.26
N ILE A 164 -60.24 47.25 -47.91
CA ILE A 164 -61.45 46.53 -48.36
C ILE A 164 -62.70 47.29 -47.93
N LEU A 165 -62.75 47.78 -46.69
CA LEU A 165 -63.87 48.58 -46.19
C LEU A 165 -64.05 49.89 -46.98
N TYR A 166 -62.96 50.59 -47.30
CA TYR A 166 -63.01 51.79 -48.14
C TYR A 166 -63.54 51.49 -49.54
N PHE A 167 -63.04 50.43 -50.18
CA PHE A 167 -63.55 49.99 -51.49
C PHE A 167 -65.04 49.65 -51.44
N ALA A 168 -65.46 48.86 -50.45
CA ALA A 168 -66.85 48.49 -50.25
C ALA A 168 -67.74 49.73 -50.04
N LYS A 169 -67.25 50.76 -49.34
CA LYS A 169 -67.96 52.03 -49.15
C LYS A 169 -68.06 52.86 -50.44
N SER A 170 -67.06 52.79 -51.33
CA SER A 170 -67.04 53.53 -52.60
C SER A 170 -67.80 52.86 -53.74
N ALA A 171 -68.01 51.55 -53.68
CA ALA A 171 -68.70 50.79 -54.74
C ALA A 171 -70.10 51.35 -55.09
N PRO A 172 -70.97 51.72 -54.13
CA PRO A 172 -72.27 52.30 -54.42
C PRO A 172 -72.19 53.66 -55.13
N ASP A 173 -71.13 54.45 -54.88
CA ASP A 173 -70.93 55.73 -55.54
C ASP A 173 -70.60 55.53 -57.02
N PHE A 174 -69.75 54.54 -57.35
CA PHE A 174 -69.49 54.15 -58.74
C PHE A 174 -70.75 53.65 -59.44
N ASP A 175 -71.53 52.77 -58.79
CA ASP A 175 -72.81 52.29 -59.35
C ASP A 175 -73.78 53.45 -59.64
N ASN A 176 -73.83 54.44 -58.75
CA ASN A 176 -74.66 55.64 -58.92
C ASN A 176 -74.17 56.52 -60.09
N ILE A 177 -72.85 56.69 -60.23
CA ILE A 177 -72.26 57.40 -61.37
C ILE A 177 -72.63 56.70 -62.69
N THR A 178 -72.48 55.37 -62.76
CA THR A 178 -72.85 54.58 -63.94
C THR A 178 -74.32 54.77 -64.30
N ARG A 179 -75.24 54.66 -63.33
CA ARG A 179 -76.68 54.92 -63.57
C ARG A 179 -76.97 56.32 -64.09
N ARG A 180 -76.24 57.33 -63.62
CA ARG A 180 -76.38 58.70 -64.12
C ARG A 180 -75.91 58.83 -65.57
N PHE A 181 -74.81 58.15 -65.93
CA PHE A 181 -74.36 58.07 -67.33
C PHE A 181 -75.40 57.39 -68.22
N ASP A 182 -75.96 56.25 -67.81
CA ASP A 182 -77.01 55.55 -68.56
C ASP A 182 -78.24 56.45 -68.80
N LEU A 183 -78.63 57.24 -67.78
CA LEU A 183 -79.72 58.22 -67.90
C LEU A 183 -79.39 59.32 -68.91
N VAL A 184 -78.17 59.87 -68.88
CA VAL A 184 -77.72 60.89 -69.83
C VAL A 184 -77.75 60.33 -71.26
N GLU A 185 -77.25 59.11 -71.47
CA GLU A 185 -77.29 58.43 -72.77
C GLU A 185 -78.74 58.26 -73.27
N LEU A 186 -79.67 57.84 -72.41
CA LEU A 186 -81.09 57.75 -72.74
C LEU A 186 -81.68 59.11 -73.15
N TYR A 187 -81.34 60.20 -72.45
CA TYR A 187 -81.77 61.55 -72.81
C TYR A 187 -81.21 61.99 -74.16
N PHE A 188 -79.95 61.69 -74.47
CA PHE A 188 -79.35 61.95 -75.78
C PHE A 188 -80.06 61.15 -76.88
N TYR A 189 -80.33 59.86 -76.66
CA TYR A 189 -81.07 59.02 -77.61
C TYR A 189 -82.48 59.57 -77.87
N LYS A 190 -83.19 59.99 -76.82
CA LYS A 190 -84.52 60.60 -76.97
C LYS A 190 -84.45 61.93 -77.74
N SER A 191 -83.44 62.75 -77.46
CA SER A 191 -83.26 64.06 -78.11
C SER A 191 -82.90 63.90 -79.59
N THR A 192 -81.99 62.99 -79.92
CA THR A 192 -81.65 62.65 -81.32
C THR A 192 -82.86 62.11 -82.08
N SER A 193 -83.63 61.20 -81.48
CA SER A 193 -84.89 60.72 -82.08
C SER A 193 -85.91 61.84 -82.30
N HIS A 194 -86.00 62.81 -81.39
CA HIS A 194 -86.87 63.97 -81.56
C HIS A 194 -86.40 64.88 -82.70
N LEU A 195 -85.09 65.14 -82.78
CA LEU A 195 -84.49 65.90 -83.88
C LEU A 195 -84.72 65.20 -85.23
N ASP A 196 -84.50 63.88 -85.32
CA ASP A 196 -84.80 63.10 -86.53
C ASP A 196 -86.27 63.24 -86.97
N LYS A 197 -87.21 63.22 -86.02
CA LYS A 197 -88.64 63.45 -86.31
C LYS A 197 -88.90 64.87 -86.81
N ILE A 198 -88.21 65.88 -86.29
CA ILE A 198 -88.31 67.26 -86.76
C ILE A 198 -87.73 67.37 -88.17
N THR A 199 -86.53 66.84 -88.42
CA THR A 199 -85.87 66.83 -89.74
C THR A 199 -86.77 66.20 -90.80
N ARG A 200 -87.33 65.01 -90.53
CA ARG A 200 -88.27 64.35 -91.44
C ARG A 200 -89.53 65.17 -91.73
N ARG A 201 -89.98 66.03 -90.82
CA ARG A 201 -91.12 66.93 -91.08
C ARG A 201 -90.74 68.07 -92.02
N PHE A 202 -89.51 68.57 -91.94
CA PHE A 202 -89.00 69.58 -92.87
C PHE A 202 -88.73 68.99 -94.27
N ASP A 203 -88.29 67.73 -94.37
CA ASP A 203 -88.04 67.06 -95.66
C ASP A 203 -89.33 66.77 -96.48
N ILE A 204 -90.52 66.94 -95.88
CA ILE A 204 -91.84 66.64 -96.50
C ILE A 204 -92.57 67.92 -96.95
N ILE A 205 -91.99 69.12 -96.74
CA ILE A 205 -92.50 70.43 -97.20
C ILE A 205 -91.67 70.88 -98.40
#